data_AF-A0A1M5U588-F1
#
_entry.id   AF-A0A1M5U588-F1
#
_cell.length_a   1.000
_cell.length_b   1.000
_cell.length_c   1.000
_cell.angle_alpha   90.00
_cell.angle_beta   90.00
_cell.angle_gamma   90.00
#
_symmetry.space_group_name_H-M   'P 1'
#
loop_
_entity.id
_entity.type
_entity.pdbx_description
1 polymer ?
#
loop_
_entity_poly.entity_id
_entity_poly.type
_entity_poly.pdbx_seq_one_letter_code
_entity_poly.pdbx_strand_id
1 'polypeptide(L)'
;MKQFLSFSIFIFLFSCEDSKQNTKVAESLKTELKDLNKNSKKLENIMKVSDSLYFEIQTAINNDNSAKIKVTEKSSCNIKTLLKIDSLIEINSKLSDNEYSTFFSNIDPNCSINIEYSEFTNELIFKILETNPEKFISFLNYVPVEKEILEYLLNQLQNPISDTINLNEIASKLKETKTENSQLKKLVLNSISTAILKYN
;
A
#
# COMPACT_ATOMS: atom_id res chain seq x y z
N MET A 1 -4.64 57.07 62.02
CA MET A 1 -4.31 57.40 60.61
C MET A 1 -3.03 56.63 60.24
N LYS A 2 -3.04 55.29 60.11
CA LYS A 2 -3.43 54.48 58.93
C LYS A 2 -2.82 55.04 57.64
N GLN A 3 -1.55 54.74 57.32
CA GLN A 3 -1.06 53.55 56.58
C GLN A 3 -1.85 53.28 55.31
N PHE A 4 -1.51 53.94 54.20
CA PHE A 4 -1.89 53.54 52.83
C PHE A 4 -1.05 54.35 51.82
N LEU A 5 0.22 53.99 51.61
CA LEU A 5 1.05 54.51 50.51
C LEU A 5 2.33 53.66 50.42
N SER A 6 2.28 52.49 49.75
CA SER A 6 3.51 51.77 49.39
C SER A 6 3.39 50.68 48.31
N PHE A 7 2.19 50.32 47.81
CA PHE A 7 2.06 49.11 46.96
C PHE A 7 1.95 49.30 45.44
N SER A 8 2.04 50.53 44.91
CA SER A 8 1.74 50.78 43.48
C SER A 8 2.93 50.77 42.52
N ILE A 9 4.16 50.46 42.96
CA ILE A 9 5.36 50.53 42.08
C ILE A 9 5.84 49.14 41.60
N PHE A 10 5.37 48.03 42.19
CA PHE A 10 5.91 46.70 41.86
C PHE A 10 5.27 45.97 40.66
N ILE A 11 4.20 46.50 40.05
CA ILE A 11 3.47 45.80 38.98
C ILE A 11 4.02 46.10 37.56
N PHE A 12 4.91 47.08 37.39
CA PHE A 12 5.42 47.45 36.07
C PHE A 12 6.69 46.73 35.60
N LEU A 13 7.32 45.89 36.43
CA LEU A 13 8.56 45.19 36.04
C LEU A 13 8.38 43.79 35.45
N PHE A 14 7.19 43.17 35.57
CA PHE A 14 6.96 41.80 35.07
C PHE A 14 6.38 41.71 33.65
N SER A 15 5.90 42.80 33.03
CA SER A 15 5.30 42.74 31.68
C SER A 15 6.29 42.82 30.51
N CYS A 16 7.61 42.91 30.77
CA CYS A 16 8.59 43.10 29.69
C CYS A 16 9.35 41.81 29.31
N GLU A 17 9.29 40.77 30.14
CA GLU A 17 10.10 39.55 29.97
C GLU A 17 9.47 38.53 29.01
N ASP A 18 8.14 38.44 28.97
CA ASP A 18 7.40 37.56 28.05
C ASP A 18 7.50 37.97 26.57
N SER A 19 7.76 39.25 26.28
CA SER A 19 7.88 39.73 24.89
C SER A 19 9.15 39.23 24.20
N LYS A 20 10.25 39.03 24.93
CA LYS A 20 11.55 38.64 24.36
C LYS A 20 11.65 37.15 24.07
N GLN A 21 10.95 36.31 24.83
CA GLN A 21 10.91 34.87 24.59
C GLN A 21 10.10 34.52 23.33
N ASN A 22 8.99 35.22 23.10
CA ASN A 22 8.14 35.01 21.92
C ASN A 22 8.86 35.35 20.60
N THR A 23 9.75 36.35 20.58
CA THR A 23 10.50 36.72 19.36
C THR A 23 11.53 35.66 18.96
N LYS A 24 12.23 35.06 19.93
CA LYS A 24 13.22 34.00 19.66
C LYS A 24 12.59 32.72 19.13
N VAL A 25 11.43 32.34 19.67
CA VAL A 25 10.68 31.17 19.19
C VAL A 25 10.19 31.40 17.74
N ALA A 26 9.73 32.61 17.42
CA ALA A 26 9.28 32.95 16.07
C ALA A 26 10.42 32.95 15.03
N GLU A 27 11.64 33.34 15.40
CA GLU A 27 12.82 33.27 14.51
C GLU A 27 13.30 31.84 14.28
N SER A 28 13.27 30.99 15.32
CA SER A 28 13.60 29.57 15.21
C SER A 28 12.63 28.86 14.25
N LEU A 29 11.33 29.06 14.41
CA LEU A 29 10.30 28.47 13.56
C LEU A 29 10.42 28.93 12.10
N LYS A 30 10.74 30.21 11.86
CA LYS A 30 10.96 30.73 10.49
C LYS A 30 12.14 30.05 9.79
N THR A 31 13.17 29.67 10.54
CA THR A 31 14.36 29.00 10.00
C THR A 31 14.02 27.56 9.60
N GLU A 32 13.35 26.80 10.47
CA GLU A 32 12.91 25.44 10.17
C GLU A 32 11.95 25.37 8.97
N LEU A 33 11.02 26.33 8.87
CA LEU A 33 10.06 26.39 7.76
C LEU A 33 10.76 26.66 6.41
N LYS A 34 11.84 27.44 6.43
CA LYS A 34 12.66 27.73 5.25
C LYS A 34 13.42 26.47 4.79
N ASP A 35 13.93 25.68 5.73
CA ASP A 35 14.64 24.43 5.43
C ASP A 35 13.70 23.34 4.92
N LEU A 36 12.50 23.21 5.49
CA LEU A 36 11.46 22.30 5.00
C LEU A 36 11.03 22.65 3.56
N ASN A 37 10.83 23.93 3.27
CA ASN A 37 10.46 24.37 1.92
C ASN A 37 11.58 24.08 0.90
N LYS A 38 12.85 24.29 1.29
CA LYS A 38 14.01 23.94 0.45
C LYS A 38 14.07 22.44 0.15
N ASN A 39 13.78 21.59 1.13
CA ASN A 39 13.78 20.13 0.95
C ASN A 39 12.60 19.67 0.06
N SER A 40 11.43 20.29 0.17
CA SER A 40 10.28 19.97 -0.69
C SER A 40 10.58 20.21 -2.18
N LYS A 41 11.23 21.34 -2.51
CA LYS A 41 11.64 21.65 -3.89
C LYS A 41 12.70 20.68 -4.42
N LYS A 42 13.60 20.22 -3.55
CA LYS A 42 14.58 19.19 -3.92
C LYS A 42 13.90 17.86 -4.27
N LEU A 43 12.85 17.49 -3.52
CA LEU A 43 12.08 16.28 -3.75
C LEU A 43 11.28 16.34 -5.07
N GLU A 44 10.66 17.47 -5.36
CA GLU A 44 9.92 17.69 -6.62
C GLU A 44 10.84 17.55 -7.85
N ASN A 45 12.08 18.05 -7.76
CA ASN A 45 13.06 17.89 -8.84
C ASN A 45 13.51 16.43 -9.01
N ILE A 46 13.62 15.65 -7.94
CA ILE A 46 13.96 14.22 -8.02
C ILE A 46 12.83 13.44 -8.70
N MET A 47 11.57 13.75 -8.39
CA MET A 47 10.42 13.12 -9.04
C MET A 47 10.41 13.37 -10.55
N LYS A 48 10.66 14.61 -10.98
CA LYS A 48 10.74 14.95 -12.42
C LYS A 48 11.86 14.20 -13.16
N VAL A 49 13.00 13.97 -12.51
CA VAL A 49 14.11 13.19 -13.08
C VAL A 49 13.75 11.71 -13.18
N SER A 50 13.03 11.17 -12.19
CA SER A 50 12.55 9.78 -12.21
C SER A 50 11.58 9.53 -13.37
N ASP A 51 10.64 10.46 -13.61
CA ASP A 51 9.66 10.34 -14.68
C ASP A 51 10.33 10.40 -16.07
N SER A 52 11.34 11.26 -16.22
CA SER A 52 12.14 11.36 -17.46
C SER A 52 12.91 10.08 -17.75
N LEU A 53 13.56 9.50 -16.72
CA LEU A 53 14.30 8.24 -16.84
C LEU A 53 13.37 7.07 -17.20
N TYR A 54 12.19 7.01 -16.59
CA TYR A 54 11.18 5.99 -16.89
C TYR A 54 10.75 6.05 -18.37
N PHE A 55 10.51 7.26 -18.89
CA PHE A 55 10.13 7.46 -20.29
C PHE A 55 11.25 7.09 -21.28
N GLU A 56 12.50 7.42 -20.96
CA GLU A 56 13.67 7.06 -21.77
C GLU A 56 13.89 5.55 -21.83
N ILE A 57 13.75 4.85 -20.68
CA ILE A 57 13.86 3.39 -20.61
C ILE A 57 12.75 2.73 -21.44
N GLN A 58 11.50 3.20 -21.33
CA GLN A 58 10.39 2.65 -22.09
C GLN A 58 10.56 2.88 -23.61
N THR A 59 11.11 4.03 -24.00
CA THR A 59 11.39 4.36 -25.39
C THR A 59 12.53 3.51 -25.96
N ALA A 60 13.56 3.23 -25.16
CA ALA A 60 14.66 2.34 -25.54
C ALA A 60 14.18 0.88 -25.71
N ILE A 61 13.33 0.39 -24.82
CA ILE A 61 12.74 -0.97 -24.89
C ILE A 61 11.87 -1.14 -26.15
N ASN A 62 11.14 -0.10 -26.55
CA ASN A 62 10.22 -0.17 -27.68
C ASN A 62 10.91 -0.04 -29.05
N ASN A 63 12.06 0.62 -29.12
CA ASN A 63 12.75 0.90 -30.39
C ASN A 63 13.68 -0.23 -30.88
N ASP A 64 13.96 -1.25 -30.06
CA ASP A 64 14.90 -2.34 -30.41
C ASP A 64 14.23 -3.58 -31.04
N ASN A 65 12.92 -3.54 -31.32
CA ASN A 65 12.15 -4.72 -31.76
C ASN A 65 11.60 -4.63 -33.21
N SER A 66 12.40 -4.14 -34.16
CA SER A 66 12.12 -4.30 -35.60
C SER A 66 12.76 -5.55 -36.22
N ALA A 67 12.89 -6.63 -35.45
CA ALA A 67 13.17 -7.95 -35.99
C ALA A 67 12.23 -8.96 -35.34
N LYS A 68 11.32 -9.49 -36.14
CA LYS A 68 10.46 -10.68 -35.97
C LYS A 68 10.97 -11.70 -34.92
N ILE A 69 10.73 -11.46 -33.62
CA ILE A 69 10.94 -12.46 -32.56
C ILE A 69 9.61 -13.20 -32.36
N LYS A 70 9.64 -14.51 -32.58
CA LYS A 70 8.58 -15.42 -32.17
C LYS A 70 8.35 -15.24 -30.67
N VAL A 71 7.14 -14.87 -30.31
CA VAL A 71 6.58 -14.93 -28.95
C VAL A 71 6.80 -16.34 -28.41
N THR A 72 7.81 -16.53 -27.55
CA THR A 72 7.79 -17.48 -26.44
C THR A 72 8.96 -17.20 -25.49
N GLU A 73 8.68 -16.46 -24.42
CA GLU A 73 9.29 -16.75 -23.11
C GLU A 73 8.21 -16.67 -22.04
N LYS A 74 7.50 -17.81 -22.01
CA LYS A 74 6.62 -18.34 -20.98
C LYS A 74 6.93 -17.79 -19.59
N SER A 75 6.00 -17.05 -18.99
CA SER A 75 5.92 -16.99 -17.54
C SER A 75 5.78 -18.45 -17.06
N SER A 76 6.78 -18.95 -16.37
CA SER A 76 6.64 -20.27 -15.76
C SER A 76 5.61 -20.10 -14.66
N CYS A 77 4.42 -20.70 -14.80
CA CYS A 77 3.41 -20.82 -13.75
C CYS A 77 4.02 -21.53 -12.54
N ASN A 78 4.74 -20.78 -11.71
CA ASN A 78 5.70 -21.33 -10.78
C ASN A 78 4.98 -21.64 -9.47
N ILE A 79 4.33 -22.80 -9.46
CA ILE A 79 3.62 -23.32 -8.28
C ILE A 79 4.55 -23.50 -7.07
N LYS A 80 5.86 -23.75 -7.29
CA LYS A 80 6.82 -23.89 -6.20
C LYS A 80 6.98 -22.60 -5.39
N THR A 81 6.90 -21.44 -6.06
CA THR A 81 6.90 -20.14 -5.38
C THR A 81 5.67 -20.01 -4.48
N LEU A 82 4.49 -20.37 -4.99
CA LEU A 82 3.25 -20.31 -4.22
C LEU A 82 3.29 -21.26 -3.02
N LEU A 83 3.77 -22.50 -3.19
CA LEU A 83 3.94 -23.48 -2.11
C LEU A 83 4.89 -22.98 -1.01
N LYS A 84 5.96 -22.26 -1.40
CA LYS A 84 6.87 -21.64 -0.44
C LYS A 84 6.15 -20.54 0.36
N ILE A 85 5.38 -19.68 -0.29
CA ILE A 85 4.59 -18.63 0.38
C ILE A 85 3.58 -19.25 1.33
N ASP A 86 2.86 -20.28 0.89
CA ASP A 86 1.89 -21.01 1.70
C ASP A 86 2.51 -21.59 2.98
N SER A 87 3.68 -22.23 2.85
CA SER A 87 4.47 -22.74 3.98
C SER A 87 4.89 -21.63 4.95
N LEU A 88 5.20 -20.43 4.44
CA LEU A 88 5.57 -19.29 5.27
C LEU A 88 4.36 -18.73 6.03
N ILE A 89 3.16 -18.76 5.46
CA ILE A 89 1.93 -18.39 6.18
C ILE A 89 1.69 -19.36 7.34
N GLU A 90 1.82 -20.67 7.10
CA GLU A 90 1.66 -21.70 8.13
C GLU A 90 2.64 -21.54 9.30
N ILE A 91 3.89 -21.20 9.00
CA ILE A 91 4.93 -21.04 10.03
C ILE A 91 4.80 -19.70 10.76
N ASN A 92 4.62 -18.60 10.02
CA ASN A 92 4.84 -17.26 10.56
C ASN A 92 3.57 -16.43 10.76
N SER A 93 2.37 -16.85 10.35
CA SER A 93 1.11 -16.10 10.42
C SER A 93 1.14 -14.67 9.82
N LYS A 94 2.28 -14.17 9.35
CA LYS A 94 2.47 -12.84 8.78
C LYS A 94 3.61 -12.92 7.78
N LEU A 95 3.28 -12.65 6.53
CA LEU A 95 4.25 -12.49 5.48
C LEU A 95 4.92 -11.10 5.58
N SER A 96 6.21 -11.07 5.29
CA SER A 96 7.01 -9.88 5.06
C SER A 96 6.70 -9.23 3.71
N ASP A 97 7.12 -7.98 3.55
CA ASP A 97 6.90 -7.20 2.34
C ASP A 97 7.51 -7.85 1.09
N ASN A 98 8.66 -8.51 1.24
CA ASN A 98 9.30 -9.25 0.15
C ASN A 98 8.50 -10.49 -0.26
N GLU A 99 7.86 -11.17 0.68
CA GLU A 99 7.03 -12.35 0.42
C GLU A 99 5.72 -11.96 -0.28
N TYR A 100 5.10 -10.85 0.13
CA TYR A 100 3.97 -10.26 -0.60
C TYR A 100 4.35 -9.86 -2.02
N SER A 101 5.47 -9.15 -2.19
CA SER A 101 5.96 -8.77 -3.52
C SER A 101 6.20 -10.01 -4.40
N THR A 102 6.81 -11.05 -3.84
CA THR A 102 7.04 -12.33 -4.52
C THR A 102 5.73 -12.99 -4.91
N PHE A 103 4.73 -13.00 -4.03
CA PHE A 103 3.41 -13.55 -4.32
C PHE A 103 2.74 -12.82 -5.48
N PHE A 104 2.59 -11.48 -5.40
CA PHE A 104 1.93 -10.70 -6.44
C PHE A 104 2.68 -10.73 -7.78
N SER A 105 4.01 -10.72 -7.77
CA SER A 105 4.81 -10.84 -8.99
C SER A 105 4.73 -12.24 -9.64
N ASN A 106 4.29 -13.25 -8.89
CA ASN A 106 4.12 -14.61 -9.39
C ASN A 106 2.72 -14.84 -9.96
N ILE A 107 1.78 -13.90 -9.80
CA ILE A 107 0.43 -13.99 -10.35
C ILE A 107 0.47 -13.65 -11.83
N ASP A 108 0.08 -14.61 -12.66
CA ASP A 108 -0.11 -14.40 -14.09
C ASP A 108 -1.49 -14.92 -14.52
N PRO A 109 -2.40 -14.05 -15.01
CA PRO A 109 -3.70 -14.47 -15.53
C PRO A 109 -3.62 -15.53 -16.64
N ASN A 110 -2.54 -15.58 -17.42
CA ASN A 110 -2.33 -16.58 -18.46
C ASN A 110 -2.09 -17.99 -17.90
N CYS A 111 -1.74 -18.10 -16.61
CA CYS A 111 -1.57 -19.37 -15.92
C CYS A 111 -2.89 -20.00 -15.45
N SER A 112 -4.03 -19.34 -15.66
CA SER A 112 -5.37 -19.87 -15.34
C SER A 112 -5.73 -21.17 -16.08
N ILE A 113 -5.06 -21.47 -17.21
CA ILE A 113 -5.24 -22.72 -17.95
C ILE A 113 -4.68 -23.93 -17.18
N ASN A 114 -3.71 -23.70 -16.29
CA ASN A 114 -3.21 -24.75 -15.40
C ASN A 114 -4.14 -24.82 -14.17
N ILE A 115 -4.97 -25.86 -14.13
CA ILE A 115 -5.97 -26.09 -13.09
C ILE A 115 -5.35 -26.06 -11.70
N GLU A 116 -4.28 -26.83 -11.46
CA GLU A 116 -3.61 -26.91 -10.16
C GLU A 116 -3.07 -25.54 -9.72
N TYR A 117 -2.46 -24.80 -10.65
CA TYR A 117 -1.96 -23.45 -10.35
C TYR A 117 -3.12 -22.49 -10.04
N SER A 118 -4.20 -22.53 -10.82
CA SER A 118 -5.35 -21.65 -10.63
C SER A 118 -6.07 -21.93 -9.31
N GLU A 119 -6.30 -23.20 -8.99
CA GLU A 119 -6.91 -23.64 -7.73
C GLU A 119 -6.05 -23.22 -6.55
N PHE A 120 -4.75 -23.54 -6.59
CA PHE A 120 -3.84 -23.20 -5.51
C PHE A 120 -3.66 -21.69 -5.34
N THR A 121 -3.63 -20.93 -6.44
CA THR A 121 -3.57 -19.46 -6.37
C THR A 121 -4.84 -18.90 -5.74
N ASN A 122 -6.02 -19.42 -6.08
CA ASN A 122 -7.30 -19.00 -5.50
C ASN A 122 -7.27 -19.19 -3.98
N GLU A 123 -6.98 -20.40 -3.51
CA GLU A 123 -6.93 -20.72 -2.08
C GLU A 123 -5.93 -19.83 -1.35
N LEU A 124 -4.73 -19.64 -1.92
CA LEU A 124 -3.69 -18.82 -1.32
C LEU A 124 -4.08 -17.34 -1.22
N ILE A 125 -4.81 -16.79 -2.20
CA ILE A 125 -5.37 -15.42 -2.13
C ILE A 125 -6.24 -15.28 -0.88
N PHE A 126 -7.16 -16.22 -0.66
CA PHE A 126 -8.06 -16.16 0.49
C PHE A 126 -7.31 -16.33 1.81
N LYS A 127 -6.33 -17.23 1.87
CA LYS A 127 -5.49 -17.45 3.04
C LYS A 127 -4.72 -16.18 3.43
N ILE A 128 -4.14 -15.48 2.45
CA ILE A 128 -3.44 -14.20 2.68
C ILE A 128 -4.43 -13.14 3.20
N LEU A 129 -5.61 -13.05 2.58
CA LEU A 129 -6.65 -12.09 2.94
C LEU A 129 -7.20 -12.31 4.35
N GLU A 130 -7.36 -13.57 4.78
CA GLU A 130 -7.78 -13.95 6.11
C GLU A 130 -6.74 -13.59 7.18
N THR A 131 -5.47 -13.72 6.82
CA THR A 131 -4.32 -13.54 7.70
C THR A 131 -3.99 -12.06 7.91
N ASN A 132 -3.94 -11.27 6.85
CA ASN A 132 -3.59 -9.85 6.93
C ASN A 132 -4.22 -9.03 5.78
N PRO A 133 -5.52 -8.68 5.89
CA PRO A 133 -6.24 -7.95 4.85
C PRO A 133 -5.67 -6.55 4.59
N GLU A 134 -5.14 -5.88 5.62
CA GLU A 134 -4.52 -4.56 5.48
C GLU A 134 -3.34 -4.59 4.50
N LYS A 135 -2.44 -5.55 4.70
CA LYS A 135 -1.25 -5.68 3.88
C LYS A 135 -1.59 -6.13 2.46
N PHE A 136 -2.58 -7.01 2.29
CA PHE A 136 -3.10 -7.40 0.97
C PHE A 136 -3.60 -6.19 0.16
N ILE A 137 -4.47 -5.35 0.74
CA ILE A 137 -4.96 -4.13 0.07
C ILE A 137 -3.82 -3.16 -0.22
N SER A 138 -2.89 -3.02 0.72
CA SER A 138 -1.75 -2.12 0.56
C SER A 138 -0.88 -2.55 -0.62
N PHE A 139 -0.54 -3.83 -0.74
CA PHE A 139 0.25 -4.33 -1.87
C PHE A 139 -0.47 -4.26 -3.21
N LEU A 140 -1.78 -4.51 -3.23
CA LEU A 140 -2.61 -4.27 -4.42
C LEU A 140 -2.57 -2.82 -4.90
N ASN A 141 -2.33 -1.86 -3.99
CA ASN A 141 -2.21 -0.44 -4.31
C ASN A 141 -0.79 -0.01 -4.73
N TYR A 142 0.25 -0.61 -4.13
CA TYR A 142 1.64 -0.19 -4.34
C TYR A 142 2.33 -0.88 -5.52
N VAL A 143 2.01 -2.14 -5.78
CA VAL A 143 2.48 -2.78 -6.99
C VAL A 143 1.70 -2.14 -8.14
N PRO A 144 2.33 -1.71 -9.23
CA PRO A 144 1.62 -1.38 -10.46
C PRO A 144 1.02 -2.69 -11.00
N VAL A 145 -0.04 -3.14 -10.33
CA VAL A 145 -0.81 -4.29 -10.73
C VAL A 145 -1.42 -3.88 -12.04
N GLU A 146 -0.92 -4.49 -13.12
CA GLU A 146 -1.52 -4.32 -14.43
C GLU A 146 -3.03 -4.58 -14.29
N LYS A 147 -3.84 -3.79 -14.99
CA LYS A 147 -5.30 -3.85 -14.89
C LYS A 147 -5.81 -5.30 -14.98
N GLU A 148 -5.18 -6.11 -15.83
CA GLU A 148 -5.47 -7.54 -16.02
C GLU A 148 -5.23 -8.38 -14.76
N ILE A 149 -4.16 -8.13 -14.00
CA ILE A 149 -3.88 -8.83 -12.75
C ILE A 149 -4.91 -8.45 -11.68
N LEU A 150 -5.29 -7.16 -11.59
CA LEU A 150 -6.32 -6.72 -10.65
C LEU A 150 -7.67 -7.36 -10.99
N GLU A 151 -8.07 -7.35 -12.26
CA GLU A 151 -9.30 -7.99 -12.72
C GLU A 151 -9.29 -9.50 -12.45
N TYR A 152 -8.15 -10.17 -12.71
CA TYR A 152 -7.97 -11.57 -12.37
C TYR A 152 -8.16 -11.83 -10.87
N LEU A 153 -7.50 -11.06 -10.00
CA LEU A 153 -7.61 -11.18 -8.56
C LEU A 153 -9.05 -10.94 -8.07
N LEU A 154 -9.70 -9.89 -8.55
CA LEU A 154 -11.10 -9.61 -8.22
C LEU A 154 -12.03 -10.74 -8.67
N ASN A 155 -11.76 -11.36 -9.81
CA ASN A 155 -12.50 -12.53 -10.29
C ASN A 155 -12.24 -13.78 -9.42
N GLN A 156 -11.00 -14.03 -8.99
CA GLN A 156 -10.71 -15.12 -8.05
C GLN A 156 -11.49 -14.95 -6.73
N LEU A 157 -11.53 -13.73 -6.19
CA LEU A 157 -12.27 -13.40 -4.97
C LEU A 157 -13.80 -13.56 -5.11
N GLN A 158 -14.35 -13.45 -6.32
CA GLN A 158 -15.78 -13.65 -6.60
C GLN A 158 -16.18 -15.11 -6.77
N ASN A 159 -15.19 -16.00 -6.93
CA ASN A 159 -15.39 -17.41 -7.24
C ASN A 159 -14.40 -18.23 -6.38
N PRO A 160 -14.61 -18.29 -5.04
CA PRO A 160 -13.84 -19.18 -4.17
C PRO A 160 -14.01 -20.63 -4.64
N ILE A 161 -12.90 -21.36 -4.66
CA ILE A 161 -12.88 -22.76 -5.11
C ILE A 161 -13.12 -23.72 -3.94
N SER A 162 -12.66 -23.35 -2.74
CA SER A 162 -12.78 -24.19 -1.54
C SER A 162 -13.95 -23.77 -0.65
N ASP A 163 -14.77 -24.75 -0.27
CA ASP A 163 -15.88 -24.59 0.69
C ASP A 163 -15.39 -24.31 2.13
N THR A 164 -14.10 -24.49 2.41
CA THR A 164 -13.52 -24.23 3.74
C THR A 164 -13.31 -22.75 4.03
N ILE A 165 -13.45 -21.88 3.02
CA ILE A 165 -13.19 -20.44 3.13
C ILE A 165 -14.36 -19.74 3.85
N ASN A 166 -14.09 -19.16 5.02
CA ASN A 166 -15.08 -18.37 5.76
C ASN A 166 -15.21 -16.94 5.20
N LEU A 167 -15.99 -16.79 4.13
CA LEU A 167 -16.20 -15.51 3.44
C LEU A 167 -16.77 -14.41 4.35
N ASN A 168 -17.65 -14.77 5.29
CA ASN A 168 -18.26 -13.81 6.21
C ASN A 168 -17.24 -13.21 7.19
N GLU A 169 -16.34 -14.05 7.71
CA GLU A 169 -15.25 -13.60 8.58
C GLU A 169 -14.28 -12.70 7.82
N ILE A 170 -13.87 -13.10 6.61
CA ILE A 170 -13.01 -12.31 5.72
C ILE A 170 -13.65 -10.94 5.45
N ALA A 171 -14.94 -10.89 5.12
CA ALA A 171 -15.67 -9.65 4.88
C ALA A 171 -15.70 -8.76 6.12
N SER A 172 -15.88 -9.33 7.32
CA SER A 172 -15.84 -8.57 8.59
C SER A 172 -14.45 -7.96 8.82
N LYS A 173 -13.39 -8.77 8.73
CA LYS A 173 -12.00 -8.31 8.88
C LYS A 173 -11.67 -7.19 7.87
N LEU A 174 -12.09 -7.34 6.62
CA LEU A 174 -11.90 -6.31 5.59
C LEU A 174 -12.64 -5.01 5.91
N LYS A 175 -13.87 -5.06 6.44
CA LYS A 175 -14.61 -3.85 6.85
C LYS A 175 -13.90 -3.08 7.94
N GLU A 176 -13.28 -3.77 8.89
CA GLU A 176 -12.54 -3.18 10.02
C GLU A 176 -11.13 -2.70 9.65
N THR A 177 -10.56 -3.25 8.57
CA THR A 177 -9.22 -2.91 8.07
C THR A 177 -9.08 -1.43 7.72
N LYS A 178 -8.06 -0.75 8.26
CA LYS A 178 -7.69 0.61 7.86
C LYS A 178 -6.83 0.54 6.59
N THR A 179 -7.06 1.44 5.64
CA THR A 179 -6.26 1.50 4.41
C THR A 179 -6.29 2.91 3.82
N GLU A 180 -5.21 3.28 3.15
CA GLU A 180 -5.12 4.54 2.39
C GLU A 180 -6.01 4.52 1.14
N ASN A 181 -6.17 3.35 0.50
CA ASN A 181 -6.98 3.20 -0.71
C ASN A 181 -8.38 2.63 -0.42
N SER A 182 -9.29 3.52 -0.01
CA SER A 182 -10.69 3.17 0.28
C SER A 182 -11.45 2.61 -0.94
N GLN A 183 -11.11 3.03 -2.16
CA GLN A 183 -11.75 2.54 -3.38
C GLN A 183 -11.38 1.09 -3.66
N LEU A 184 -10.10 0.75 -3.55
CA LEU A 184 -9.61 -0.61 -3.76
C LEU A 184 -10.16 -1.58 -2.71
N LYS A 185 -10.19 -1.16 -1.45
CA LYS A 185 -10.89 -1.92 -0.39
C LYS A 185 -12.36 -2.15 -0.72
N LYS A 186 -13.05 -1.15 -1.27
CA LYS A 186 -14.45 -1.30 -1.69
C LYS A 186 -14.60 -2.32 -2.83
N LEU A 187 -13.70 -2.34 -3.81
CA LEU A 187 -13.70 -3.33 -4.89
C LEU A 187 -13.52 -4.75 -4.34
N VAL A 188 -12.51 -4.96 -3.47
CA VAL A 188 -12.26 -6.25 -2.83
C VAL A 188 -13.47 -6.70 -1.99
N LEU A 189 -14.03 -5.80 -1.17
CA LEU A 189 -15.24 -6.09 -0.40
C LEU A 189 -16.45 -6.44 -1.27
N ASN A 190 -16.63 -5.76 -2.39
CA ASN A 190 -17.71 -6.06 -3.34
C ASN A 190 -17.52 -7.44 -4.00
N SER A 191 -16.28 -7.81 -4.34
CA SER A 191 -15.97 -9.14 -4.86
C SER A 191 -16.32 -10.24 -3.84
N ILE A 192 -15.89 -10.09 -2.58
CA ILE A 192 -16.24 -11.03 -1.51
C ILE A 192 -17.76 -11.08 -1.27
N SER A 193 -18.43 -9.93 -1.26
CA SER A 193 -19.89 -9.87 -1.09
C SER A 193 -20.64 -10.59 -2.21
N THR A 194 -20.11 -10.50 -3.44
CA THR A 194 -20.64 -11.22 -4.60
C THR A 194 -20.47 -12.73 -4.43
N ALA A 195 -19.32 -13.20 -3.93
CA ALA A 195 -19.13 -14.61 -3.60
C ALA A 195 -20.10 -15.07 -2.51
N ILE A 196 -20.28 -14.30 -1.43
CA ILE A 196 -21.24 -14.63 -0.37
C ILE A 196 -22.65 -14.84 -0.93
N LEU A 197 -23.12 -13.97 -1.82
CA LEU A 197 -24.44 -14.07 -2.45
C LEU A 197 -24.60 -15.25 -3.41
N LYS A 198 -23.50 -15.75 -3.99
CA LYS A 198 -23.53 -16.89 -4.91
C LYS A 198 -23.59 -18.23 -4.16
N TYR A 199 -22.94 -18.30 -3.00
CA TYR A 199 -22.66 -19.57 -2.31
C TYR A 199 -23.33 -19.70 -0.93
N ASN A 200 -24.07 -18.68 -0.46
CA ASN A 200 -24.95 -18.73 0.73
C ASN A 200 -26.37 -18.27 0.39
#